data_AF-A0A412D0N0-F1
#
_entry.id   AF-A0A412D0N0-F1
#
_cell.length_a   1.000
_cell.length_b   1.000
_cell.length_c   1.000
_cell.angle_alpha   90.00
_cell.angle_beta   90.00
_cell.angle_gamma   90.00
#
_symmetry.space_group_name_H-M   'P 1'
#
loop_
_entity.id
_entity.type
_entity.pdbx_description
1 polymer ?
#
loop_
_entity_poly.entity_id
_entity_poly.type
_entity_poly.pdbx_seq_one_letter_code
_entity_poly.pdbx_strand_id
1 'polypeptide(L)'
;MALRYVIKKRTFGFDKTKAEKYVAQNVITNTVDFRDLCEEITKVGMVPSGAVKFVLDALIDTLNLNLRKGISVQLGDFGCFRPGMNCESQDTEKEVDSDTIRRVKIIFTPGYKFKEMLSKVSVQKAVASDDGSISPEQPDPNPNPNPDDGKGEAPDPAA
;
A
#
# COMPACT_ATOMS: atom_id res chain seq x y z
N MET A 1 9.49 -15.09 -0.41
CA MET A 1 9.96 -13.70 -0.33
C MET A 1 9.27 -13.05 0.87
N ALA A 2 9.93 -12.14 1.59
CA ALA A 2 9.39 -11.52 2.80
C ALA A 2 9.38 -10.00 2.69
N LEU A 3 8.31 -9.35 3.16
CA LEU A 3 8.30 -7.91 3.41
C LEU A 3 9.10 -7.64 4.67
N ARG A 4 9.95 -6.62 4.64
CA ARG A 4 10.79 -6.25 5.77
C ARG A 4 10.21 -5.04 6.47
N TYR A 5 10.30 -4.98 7.80
CA TYR A 5 9.93 -3.80 8.56
C TYR A 5 11.01 -3.41 9.56
N VAL A 6 11.07 -2.12 9.89
CA VAL A 6 11.89 -1.56 10.98
C VAL A 6 10.97 -0.95 12.02
N ILE A 7 11.42 -0.90 13.27
CA ILE A 7 10.70 -0.20 14.35
C ILE A 7 11.06 1.28 14.29
N LYS A 8 10.07 2.16 14.17
CA LYS A 8 10.26 3.61 14.23
C LYS A 8 9.39 4.25 15.30
N LYS A 9 9.93 5.25 15.98
CA LYS A 9 9.18 6.12 16.89
C LYS A 9 8.40 7.15 16.06
N ARG A 10 7.10 7.32 16.32
CA ARG A 10 6.24 8.33 15.67
C ARG A 10 5.32 8.99 16.69
N THR A 11 5.07 10.27 16.48
CA THR A 11 4.06 11.04 17.20
C THR A 11 2.70 10.86 16.53
N PHE A 12 1.69 10.44 17.27
CA PHE A 12 0.35 10.24 16.73
C PHE A 12 -0.51 11.50 16.90
N GLY A 13 -0.85 12.15 15.79
CA GLY A 13 -1.63 13.38 15.79
C GLY A 13 -3.15 13.21 16.03
N PHE A 14 -3.64 11.98 16.04
CA PHE A 14 -5.05 11.66 16.31
C PHE A 14 -5.38 11.57 17.80
N ASP A 15 -4.35 11.35 18.63
CA ASP A 15 -4.48 11.28 20.08
C ASP A 15 -4.30 12.70 20.64
N LYS A 16 -5.25 13.17 21.46
CA LYS A 16 -5.19 14.53 22.05
C LYS A 16 -3.89 14.75 22.85
N THR A 17 -3.29 13.67 23.31
CA THR A 17 -2.04 13.66 24.08
C THR A 17 -0.77 13.77 23.24
N LYS A 18 -0.85 13.64 21.90
CA LYS A 18 0.31 13.56 20.99
C LYS A 18 1.40 12.60 21.48
N ALA A 19 0.98 11.47 22.06
CA ALA A 19 1.92 10.50 22.60
C ALA A 19 2.84 9.94 21.51
N GLU A 20 4.12 9.77 21.85
CA GLU A 20 5.08 9.07 21.00
C GLU A 20 4.89 7.56 21.18
N LYS A 21 4.70 6.85 20.07
CA LYS A 21 4.57 5.38 20.06
C LYS A 21 5.51 4.78 19.02
N TYR A 22 5.86 3.52 19.20
CA TYR A 22 6.66 2.77 18.23
C TYR A 22 5.75 2.07 17.23
N VAL A 23 6.11 2.12 15.95
CA VAL A 23 5.38 1.49 14.85
C VAL A 23 6.30 0.67 13.97
N ALA A 24 5.78 -0.43 13.43
CA ALA A 24 6.41 -1.13 12.32
C ALA A 24 6.26 -0.30 11.05
N GLN A 25 7.38 0.04 10.42
CA GLN A 25 7.40 0.71 9.12
C GLN A 25 7.97 -0.26 8.08
N ASN A 26 7.20 -0.51 7.01
CA ASN A 26 7.66 -1.28 5.87
C ASN A 26 8.92 -0.66 5.25
N VAL A 27 9.84 -1.52 4.84
CA VAL A 27 11.07 -1.18 4.14
C VAL A 27 10.86 -1.45 2.66
N ILE A 28 10.90 -0.39 1.85
CA ILE A 28 10.97 -0.50 0.40
C ILE A 28 12.44 -0.68 0.05
N THR A 29 12.78 -1.82 -0.54
CA THR A 29 14.18 -2.18 -0.83
C THR A 29 14.70 -1.46 -2.06
N ASN A 30 13.91 -1.45 -3.14
CA ASN A 30 14.25 -0.82 -4.41
C ASN A 30 12.97 -0.35 -5.12
N THR A 31 13.14 0.54 -6.09
CA THR A 31 12.10 0.95 -7.04
C THR A 31 12.53 0.51 -8.43
N VAL A 32 11.68 -0.24 -9.12
CA VAL A 32 11.87 -0.54 -10.55
C VAL A 32 11.31 0.64 -11.34
N ASP A 33 12.11 1.19 -12.25
CA ASP A 33 11.65 2.29 -13.09
C ASP A 33 10.74 1.78 -14.22
N PHE A 34 10.05 2.72 -14.88
CA PHE A 34 9.06 2.34 -15.90
C PHE A 34 9.70 1.70 -17.14
N ARG A 35 10.92 2.08 -17.50
CA ARG A 35 11.62 1.52 -18.66
C ARG A 35 12.01 0.07 -18.38
N ASP A 36 12.60 -0.17 -17.22
CA ASP A 36 13.03 -1.49 -16.78
C ASP A 36 11.82 -2.42 -16.61
N LEU A 37 10.71 -1.91 -16.08
CA LEU A 37 9.44 -2.66 -16.03
C LEU A 37 8.96 -3.07 -17.44
N CYS A 38 9.03 -2.18 -18.43
CA CYS A 38 8.66 -2.52 -19.80
C CYS A 38 9.56 -3.63 -20.37
N GLU A 39 10.87 -3.58 -20.08
CA GLU A 39 11.83 -4.61 -20.50
C GLU A 39 11.56 -5.96 -19.82
N GLU A 40 11.20 -5.97 -18.53
CA GLU A 40 10.80 -7.19 -17.82
C GLU A 40 9.55 -7.81 -18.43
N ILE A 41 8.54 -6.99 -18.73
CA ILE A 41 7.32 -7.46 -19.43
C ILE A 41 7.67 -8.00 -20.82
N THR A 42 8.57 -7.35 -21.56
CA THR A 42 9.06 -7.86 -22.86
C THR A 42 9.68 -9.25 -22.73
N LYS A 43 10.50 -9.49 -21.70
CA LYS A 43 11.14 -10.79 -21.48
C LYS A 43 10.11 -11.90 -21.19
N VAL A 44 9.05 -11.58 -20.47
CA VAL A 44 7.99 -12.54 -20.10
C VAL A 44 6.98 -12.75 -21.22
N GLY A 45 6.51 -11.67 -21.84
CA GLY A 45 5.43 -11.67 -22.82
C GLY A 45 5.87 -11.73 -24.28
N MET A 46 7.16 -11.61 -24.56
CA MET A 46 7.75 -11.54 -25.92
C MET A 46 7.16 -10.41 -26.77
N VAL A 47 6.68 -9.32 -26.14
CA VAL A 47 6.15 -8.12 -26.80
C VAL A 47 7.23 -7.03 -26.80
N PRO A 48 7.50 -6.33 -27.92
CA PRO A 48 8.48 -5.24 -27.95
C PRO A 48 8.21 -4.18 -26.89
N SER A 49 9.25 -3.69 -26.21
CA SER A 49 9.12 -2.76 -25.08
C SER A 49 8.38 -1.47 -25.45
N GLY A 50 8.56 -0.98 -26.69
CA GLY A 50 7.82 0.17 -27.22
C GLY A 50 6.31 -0.07 -27.29
N ALA A 51 5.88 -1.28 -27.65
CA ALA A 51 4.46 -1.65 -27.68
C ALA A 51 3.90 -1.83 -26.26
N VAL A 52 4.68 -2.41 -25.33
CA VAL A 52 4.30 -2.48 -23.91
C VAL A 52 4.06 -1.09 -23.33
N LYS A 53 5.02 -0.17 -23.53
CA LYS A 53 4.90 1.22 -23.11
C LYS A 53 3.64 1.87 -23.67
N PHE A 54 3.41 1.72 -24.97
CA PHE A 54 2.24 2.29 -25.64
C PHE A 54 0.91 1.82 -25.02
N VAL A 55 0.79 0.52 -24.72
CA VAL A 55 -0.42 -0.04 -24.09
C VAL A 55 -0.60 0.50 -22.67
N LEU A 56 0.48 0.60 -21.88
CA LEU A 56 0.42 1.13 -20.51
C LEU A 56 0.05 2.62 -20.49
N ASP A 57 0.59 3.42 -21.41
CA ASP A 57 0.21 4.84 -21.56
C ASP A 57 -1.28 4.96 -21.93
N ALA A 58 -1.74 4.20 -22.92
CA ALA A 58 -3.16 4.20 -23.33
C ALA A 58 -4.10 3.74 -22.20
N LEU A 59 -3.66 2.79 -21.36
CA LEU A 59 -4.39 2.37 -20.17
C LEU A 59 -4.50 3.50 -19.16
N ILE A 60 -3.41 4.23 -18.88
CA ILE A 60 -3.42 5.38 -17.96
C ILE A 60 -4.44 6.44 -18.43
N ASP A 61 -4.41 6.78 -19.71
CA ASP A 61 -5.34 7.78 -20.29
C ASP A 61 -6.80 7.31 -20.18
N THR A 62 -7.05 6.03 -20.47
CA THR A 62 -8.39 5.44 -20.40
C THR A 62 -8.89 5.37 -18.95
N LEU A 63 -8.04 5.02 -17.99
CA LEU A 63 -8.35 5.06 -16.56
C LEU A 63 -8.68 6.49 -16.13
N ASN A 64 -7.87 7.47 -16.53
CA ASN A 64 -8.08 8.87 -16.20
C ASN A 64 -9.45 9.37 -16.69
N LEU A 65 -9.82 9.05 -17.94
CA LEU A 65 -11.09 9.43 -18.52
C LEU A 65 -12.29 8.83 -17.77
N ASN A 66 -12.23 7.56 -17.38
CA ASN A 66 -13.33 6.89 -16.70
C ASN A 66 -13.45 7.32 -15.23
N LEU A 67 -12.33 7.42 -14.51
CA LEU A 67 -12.31 7.83 -13.10
C LEU A 67 -12.82 9.26 -12.92
N ARG A 68 -12.52 10.17 -13.84
CA ARG A 68 -13.09 11.54 -13.85
C ARG A 68 -14.60 11.58 -13.98
N LYS A 69 -15.20 10.56 -14.60
CA LYS A 69 -16.66 10.42 -14.75
C LYS A 69 -17.31 9.76 -13.53
N GLY A 70 -16.57 9.47 -12.47
CA GLY A 70 -17.08 8.74 -11.31
C GLY A 70 -17.13 7.22 -11.51
N ILE A 71 -16.61 6.69 -12.63
CA ILE A 71 -16.75 5.28 -12.99
C ILE A 71 -15.57 4.48 -12.42
N SER A 72 -15.86 3.38 -11.72
CA SER A 72 -14.85 2.40 -11.33
C SER A 72 -14.44 1.51 -12.51
N VAL A 73 -13.15 1.22 -12.65
CA VAL A 73 -12.60 0.38 -13.72
C VAL A 73 -12.01 -0.90 -13.15
N GLN A 74 -12.58 -2.05 -13.54
CA GLN A 74 -12.08 -3.38 -13.21
C GLN A 74 -11.10 -3.86 -14.27
N LEU A 75 -9.86 -4.15 -13.88
CA LEU A 75 -8.80 -4.69 -14.72
C LEU A 75 -8.59 -6.19 -14.48
N GLY A 76 -9.68 -6.98 -14.53
CA GLY A 76 -9.63 -8.43 -14.32
C GLY A 76 -8.91 -8.82 -13.02
N ASP A 77 -7.94 -9.74 -13.14
CA ASP A 77 -7.13 -10.26 -12.03
C ASP A 77 -6.22 -9.21 -11.36
N PHE A 78 -5.96 -8.09 -12.04
CA PHE A 78 -5.09 -7.04 -11.54
C PHE A 78 -5.77 -6.29 -10.38
N GLY A 79 -7.04 -5.91 -10.55
CA GLY A 79 -7.80 -5.23 -9.50
C GLY A 79 -8.76 -4.18 -10.01
N CYS A 80 -9.24 -3.35 -9.09
CA CYS A 80 -10.23 -2.31 -9.36
C CYS A 80 -9.68 -0.94 -8.99
N PHE A 81 -9.80 0.02 -9.91
CA PHE A 81 -9.58 1.44 -9.62
C PHE A 81 -10.93 2.14 -9.46
N ARG A 82 -11.13 2.86 -8.36
CA ARG A 82 -12.35 3.66 -8.13
C ARG A 82 -12.02 5.05 -7.58
N PRO A 83 -12.81 6.07 -7.93
CA PRO A 83 -12.73 7.35 -7.24
C PRO A 83 -13.24 7.20 -5.80
N GLY A 84 -12.63 7.96 -4.89
CA GLY A 84 -13.05 8.05 -3.50
C GLY A 84 -12.80 9.45 -2.96
N MET A 85 -13.42 9.75 -1.82
CA MET A 85 -13.23 11.02 -1.13
C MET A 85 -13.09 10.82 0.36
N ASN A 86 -12.31 11.69 1.00
CA ASN A 86 -12.29 11.86 2.44
C ASN A 86 -13.08 13.11 2.77
N CYS A 87 -14.01 12.99 3.70
CA CYS A 87 -14.83 14.07 4.20
C CYS A 87 -14.57 14.26 5.70
N GLU A 88 -14.68 15.47 6.20
CA GLU A 88 -14.78 15.69 7.64
C GLU A 88 -16.14 15.28 8.17
N SER A 89 -16.13 14.64 9.35
CA SER A 89 -17.36 14.33 10.06
C SER A 89 -18.01 15.62 10.56
N GLN A 90 -19.28 15.79 10.23
CA GLN A 90 -20.14 16.83 10.78
C GLN A 90 -21.18 16.20 11.71
N ASP A 91 -21.74 17.00 12.62
CA ASP A 91 -22.72 16.52 13.59
C ASP A 91 -24.11 16.33 12.95
N THR A 92 -24.41 17.09 11.89
CA THR A 92 -25.69 17.01 11.17
C THR A 92 -25.52 16.90 9.65
N GLU A 93 -26.51 16.31 8.97
CA GLU A 93 -26.52 16.17 7.50
C GLU A 93 -26.43 17.52 6.78
N LYS A 94 -27.07 18.55 7.32
CA LYS A 94 -27.12 19.89 6.72
C LYS A 94 -25.78 20.61 6.71
N GLU A 95 -24.86 20.18 7.55
CA GLU A 95 -23.50 20.74 7.64
C GLU A 95 -22.55 20.07 6.65
N VAL A 96 -22.97 18.98 5.99
CA VAL A 96 -22.15 18.30 4.97
C VAL A 96 -22.33 19.00 3.63
N ASP A 97 -21.24 19.59 3.14
CA ASP A 97 -21.18 20.23 1.82
C ASP A 97 -19.83 19.97 1.11
N SER A 98 -19.60 20.63 -0.04
CA SER A 98 -18.35 20.47 -0.79
C SER A 98 -17.11 20.93 -0.02
N ASP A 99 -17.23 21.87 0.91
CA ASP A 99 -16.12 22.42 1.68
C ASP A 99 -15.70 21.45 2.80
N THR A 100 -16.59 20.57 3.23
CA THR A 100 -16.27 19.46 4.14
C THR A 100 -15.42 18.35 3.47
N ILE A 101 -15.35 18.31 2.13
CA ILE A 101 -14.55 17.34 1.40
C ILE A 101 -13.07 17.73 1.47
N ARG A 102 -12.27 16.95 2.21
CA ARG A 102 -10.84 17.20 2.41
C ARG A 102 -9.95 16.74 1.27
N ARG A 103 -10.31 15.63 0.63
CA ARG A 103 -9.46 15.04 -0.42
C ARG A 103 -10.24 14.14 -1.35
N VAL A 104 -10.08 14.34 -2.65
CA VAL A 104 -10.43 13.34 -3.67
C VAL A 104 -9.20 12.45 -3.93
N LYS A 105 -9.40 11.14 -3.99
CA LYS A 105 -8.34 10.15 -4.17
C LYS A 105 -8.78 9.04 -5.13
N ILE A 106 -7.82 8.34 -5.70
CA ILE A 106 -8.05 7.07 -6.39
C ILE A 106 -7.77 5.96 -5.38
N ILE A 107 -8.70 5.02 -5.27
CA ILE A 107 -8.56 3.82 -4.45
C ILE A 107 -8.29 2.66 -5.41
N PHE A 108 -7.20 1.92 -5.15
CA PHE A 108 -6.92 0.66 -5.81
C PHE A 108 -7.25 -0.50 -4.86
N THR A 109 -8.13 -1.38 -5.29
CA THR A 109 -8.42 -2.63 -4.59
C THR A 109 -7.75 -3.79 -5.35
N PRO A 110 -6.83 -4.54 -4.71
CA PRO A 110 -6.11 -5.61 -5.39
C PRO A 110 -7.06 -6.72 -5.88
N GLY A 111 -6.79 -7.23 -7.09
CA GLY A 111 -7.48 -8.40 -7.64
C GLY A 111 -6.98 -9.71 -7.02
N TYR A 112 -7.54 -10.84 -7.47
CA TYR A 112 -7.30 -12.14 -6.84
C TYR A 112 -5.81 -12.54 -6.82
N LYS A 113 -5.07 -12.32 -7.90
CA LYS A 113 -3.63 -12.68 -7.97
C LYS A 113 -2.80 -11.96 -6.91
N PHE A 114 -3.06 -10.68 -6.66
CA PHE A 114 -2.36 -9.94 -5.61
C PHE A 114 -2.85 -10.33 -4.22
N LYS A 115 -4.15 -10.59 -4.04
CA LYS A 115 -4.67 -11.09 -2.76
C LYS A 115 -4.05 -12.44 -2.37
N GLU A 116 -3.88 -13.34 -3.33
CA GLU A 116 -3.22 -14.63 -3.12
C GLU A 116 -1.73 -14.46 -2.80
N MET A 117 -1.04 -13.53 -3.45
CA MET A 117 0.35 -13.21 -3.11
C MET A 117 0.45 -12.64 -1.68
N LEU A 118 -0.45 -11.72 -1.31
CA LEU A 118 -0.49 -11.11 0.02
C LEU A 118 -0.79 -12.12 1.14
N SER A 119 -1.59 -13.16 0.90
CA SER A 119 -1.86 -14.19 1.92
C SER A 119 -0.67 -15.13 2.16
N LYS A 120 0.30 -15.17 1.24
CA LYS A 120 1.49 -16.04 1.30
C LYS A 120 2.77 -15.29 1.68
N VAL A 121 2.75 -13.96 1.70
CA VAL A 121 3.94 -13.17 2.01
C VAL A 121 4.25 -13.22 3.51
N SER A 122 5.51 -13.51 3.85
CA SER A 122 5.97 -13.45 5.24
C SER A 122 6.46 -12.04 5.58
N VAL A 123 6.40 -11.67 6.86
CA VAL A 123 6.87 -10.37 7.35
C VAL A 123 8.03 -10.60 8.30
N GLN A 124 9.15 -9.92 8.08
CA GLN A 124 10.38 -10.08 8.85
C GLN A 124 10.88 -8.74 9.38
N LYS A 125 11.35 -8.73 10.64
CA LYS A 125 12.01 -7.56 11.20
C LYS A 125 13.41 -7.42 10.62
N ALA A 126 13.77 -6.19 10.30
CA ALA A 126 15.10 -5.83 9.86
C ALA A 126 15.71 -4.82 10.85
N VAL A 127 17.03 -4.87 10.96
CA VAL A 127 17.82 -3.94 11.75
C VAL A 127 18.38 -2.89 10.79
N ALA A 128 18.12 -1.62 11.11
CA ALA A 128 18.76 -0.51 10.43
C ALA A 128 20.06 -0.18 11.17
N SER A 129 21.18 -0.25 10.47
CA SER A 129 22.49 0.17 10.96
C SER A 129 22.64 1.69 10.84
N ASP A 130 23.56 2.28 11.60
CA ASP A 130 23.82 3.74 11.60
C ASP A 130 24.31 4.27 10.24
N ASP A 131 24.83 3.40 9.36
CA ASP A 131 25.25 3.72 7.98
C ASP A 131 24.09 3.69 6.96
N GLY A 132 22.86 3.44 7.40
CA GLY A 132 21.67 3.34 6.55
C GLY A 132 21.47 1.97 5.89
N SER A 133 22.35 0.99 6.13
CA SER A 133 22.15 -0.38 5.67
C SER A 133 21.05 -1.09 6.46
N ILE A 134 20.28 -1.95 5.79
CA ILE A 134 19.17 -2.70 6.39
C ILE A 134 19.44 -4.20 6.26
N SER A 135 19.72 -4.84 7.39
CA SER A 135 20.02 -6.28 7.45
C SER A 135 18.90 -7.06 8.13
N PRO A 136 18.66 -8.33 7.76
CA PRO A 136 17.76 -9.20 8.53
C PRO A 136 18.21 -9.27 9.98
N GLU A 137 17.29 -9.17 10.93
CA GLU A 137 17.62 -9.44 12.33
C GLU A 137 18.02 -10.91 12.47
N GLN A 138 19.19 -11.17 13.06
CA GLN A 138 19.59 -12.55 13.35
C GLN A 138 18.66 -13.13 14.42
N PRO A 139 18.24 -14.40 14.29
CA PRO A 139 17.42 -15.02 15.32
C PRO A 139 18.16 -14.98 16.66
N ASP A 140 17.44 -14.55 17.69
CA ASP A 140 17.94 -14.49 19.06
C ASP A 140 18.42 -15.90 19.47
N PRO A 141 19.67 -16.09 19.92
CA PRO A 141 20.18 -17.42 20.28
C PRO A 141 19.40 -18.08 21.43
N ASN A 142 18.53 -17.34 22.10
CA ASN A 142 17.78 -17.81 23.27
C ASN A 142 16.32 -17.28 23.22
N PRO A 143 15.42 -17.92 22.44
CA PRO A 143 14.04 -17.48 22.35
C PRO A 143 13.34 -17.72 23.69
N ASN A 144 12.93 -16.65 24.37
CA ASN A 144 12.14 -16.75 25.58
C ASN A 144 10.75 -17.34 25.22
N PRO A 145 10.32 -18.48 25.78
CA PRO A 145 9.09 -19.13 25.37
C PRO A 145 7.90 -18.50 26.10
N ASN A 146 7.39 -17.39 25.59
CA ASN A 146 5.95 -17.09 25.61
C ASN A 146 5.62 -15.75 24.94
N PRO A 147 4.66 -15.77 24.00
CA PRO A 147 3.71 -14.68 23.87
C PRO A 147 2.30 -15.21 24.17
N ASP A 148 1.77 -14.67 25.26
CA ASP A 148 0.38 -14.68 25.70
C ASP A 148 -0.60 -14.47 24.53
N ASP A 149 -1.62 -15.33 24.47
CA ASP A 149 -2.71 -15.35 23.48
C ASP A 149 -3.56 -14.06 23.57
N GLY A 150 -3.28 -13.10 22.70
CA GLY A 150 -3.96 -11.80 22.69
C GLY A 150 -4.75 -11.54 21.41
N LYS A 151 -6.00 -12.00 21.35
CA LYS A 151 -7.04 -11.52 20.42
C LYS A 151 -7.10 -9.99 20.42
N GLY A 152 -7.01 -9.38 19.23
CA GLY A 152 -7.20 -7.94 19.08
C GLY A 152 -7.05 -7.47 17.64
N GLU A 153 -7.79 -8.07 16.69
CA GLU A 153 -8.01 -7.42 15.41
C GLU A 153 -8.83 -6.14 15.66
N ALA A 154 -8.16 -5.00 15.65
CA ALA A 154 -8.84 -3.73 15.42
C ALA A 154 -9.27 -3.70 13.94
N PRO A 155 -10.55 -3.44 13.63
CA PRO A 155 -11.00 -3.42 12.24
C PRO A 155 -10.32 -2.28 11.48
N ASP A 156 -9.86 -2.58 10.28
CA ASP A 156 -9.36 -1.59 9.32
C ASP A 156 -10.50 -0.58 9.04
N PRO A 157 -10.33 0.73 9.31
CA PRO A 157 -11.36 1.73 9.07
C PRO A 157 -11.62 2.01 7.58
N ALA A 158 -11.01 1.27 6.65
CA ALA A 158 -11.03 1.57 5.23
C ALA A 158 -11.45 0.40 4.30
N ALA A 159 -12.25 -0.55 4.80
CA ALA A 159 -12.98 -1.49 3.95
C ALA A 159 -14.13 -0.81 3.18
#